data_AF-A0A9D4KSF7-F1
#
_entry.id   AF-A0A9D4KSF7-F1
#
_cell.length_a   1.000
_cell.length_b   1.000
_cell.length_c   1.000
_cell.angle_alpha   90.00
_cell.angle_beta   90.00
_cell.angle_gamma   90.00
#
_symmetry.space_group_name_H-M   'P 1'
#
loop_
_entity.id
_entity.type
_entity.pdbx_description
1 polymer ?
#
loop_
_entity_poly.entity_id
_entity_poly.type
_entity_poly.pdbx_seq_one_letter_code
_entity_poly.pdbx_strand_id
1 'polypeptide(L)'
;MEGKDASTSLADDLKELNLERPVTKALKSTEELEQLTVDEKLSDIERAVYLLSSGQEVQRISVINNLPDLLRDSHADCMRRVVPKVR
;
A
#
# COMPACT_ATOMS: atom_id res chain seq x y z
N MET A 1 16.99 -2.17 -44.45
CA MET A 1 17.19 -2.04 -43.00
C MET A 1 16.47 -0.78 -42.58
N GLU A 2 15.61 -0.70 -41.58
CA GLU A 2 15.04 -1.61 -40.57
C GLU A 2 13.75 -0.90 -40.16
N GLY A 3 12.65 -1.63 -40.09
CA GLY A 3 11.33 -1.08 -39.73
C GLY A 3 10.55 -2.12 -38.94
N LYS A 4 11.22 -2.80 -38.02
CA LYS A 4 10.74 -4.05 -37.42
C LYS A 4 11.00 -4.17 -35.92
N ASP A 5 11.12 -3.06 -35.18
CA ASP A 5 11.56 -3.14 -33.77
C ASP A 5 10.66 -2.41 -32.75
N ALA A 6 9.66 -1.64 -33.18
CA ALA A 6 8.78 -0.93 -32.23
C ALA A 6 7.60 -1.80 -31.72
N SER A 7 7.02 -2.64 -32.57
CA SER A 7 5.84 -3.45 -32.20
C SER A 7 6.18 -4.64 -31.31
N THR A 8 7.40 -5.18 -31.41
CA THR A 8 7.89 -6.27 -30.56
C THR A 8 8.17 -5.80 -29.14
N SER A 9 8.75 -4.60 -28.97
CA SER A 9 8.99 -3.98 -27.67
C SER A 9 7.71 -3.84 -26.86
N LEU A 10 6.65 -3.26 -27.47
CA LEU A 10 5.38 -3.07 -26.76
C LEU A 10 4.74 -4.41 -26.36
N ALA A 11 4.81 -5.42 -27.22
CA ALA A 11 4.27 -6.73 -26.90
C ALA A 11 5.02 -7.42 -25.75
N ASP A 12 6.34 -7.24 -25.67
CA ASP A 12 7.14 -7.79 -24.59
C ASP A 12 6.96 -6.98 -23.28
N ASP A 13 6.83 -5.66 -23.36
CA ASP A 13 6.48 -4.80 -22.21
C ASP A 13 5.10 -5.20 -21.62
N LEU A 14 4.11 -5.50 -22.46
CA LEU A 14 2.79 -5.94 -22.01
C LEU A 14 2.81 -7.36 -21.40
N LYS A 15 3.71 -8.23 -21.86
CA LYS A 15 3.93 -9.56 -21.25
C LYS A 15 4.59 -9.46 -19.88
N GLU A 16 5.55 -8.55 -19.70
CA GLU A 16 6.14 -8.28 -18.38
C GLU A 16 5.08 -7.82 -17.37
N LEU A 17 4.11 -7.03 -17.84
CA LEU A 17 2.97 -6.59 -17.05
C LEU A 17 1.91 -7.70 -16.80
N ASN A 18 2.10 -8.91 -17.34
CA ASN A 18 1.19 -10.07 -17.18
C ASN A 18 -0.28 -9.75 -17.53
N LEU A 19 -0.52 -8.83 -18.47
CA LEU A 19 -1.88 -8.34 -18.80
C LEU A 19 -2.75 -9.37 -19.52
N GLU A 20 -2.14 -10.42 -20.08
CA GLU A 20 -2.84 -11.53 -20.74
C GLU A 20 -3.34 -12.60 -19.75
N ARG A 21 -2.97 -12.53 -18.47
CA ARG A 21 -3.62 -13.38 -17.47
C ARG A 21 -5.05 -12.88 -17.28
N PRO A 22 -6.06 -13.77 -17.34
CA PRO A 22 -7.38 -13.43 -16.84
C PRO A 22 -7.21 -12.80 -15.46
N VAL A 23 -7.89 -11.68 -15.19
CA VAL A 23 -8.04 -11.16 -13.82
C VAL A 23 -9.00 -12.10 -13.07
N THR A 24 -8.72 -13.39 -13.07
CA THR A 24 -9.16 -14.32 -12.05
C THR A 24 -8.25 -14.04 -10.86
N LYS A 25 -8.42 -12.86 -10.25
CA LYS A 25 -7.97 -12.67 -8.88
C LYS A 25 -8.72 -13.73 -8.10
N ALA A 26 -8.06 -14.87 -7.85
CA ALA A 26 -8.50 -15.74 -6.79
C ALA A 26 -8.74 -14.83 -5.59
N LEU A 27 -9.90 -14.97 -4.96
CA LEU A 27 -10.19 -14.23 -3.74
C LEU A 27 -9.02 -14.48 -2.79
N LYS A 28 -8.60 -13.43 -2.08
CA LYS A 28 -7.54 -13.56 -1.08
C LYS A 28 -7.91 -14.67 -0.10
N SER A 29 -6.93 -15.45 0.34
CA SER A 29 -7.17 -16.46 1.37
C SER A 29 -7.69 -15.78 2.64
N THR A 30 -8.35 -16.55 3.51
CA THR A 30 -8.78 -16.04 4.82
C THR A 30 -7.60 -15.51 5.63
N GLU A 31 -6.44 -16.18 5.57
CA GLU A 31 -5.24 -15.69 6.27
C GLU A 31 -4.72 -14.38 5.67
N GLU A 32 -4.73 -14.25 4.33
CA GLU A 32 -4.35 -13.01 3.67
C GLU A 32 -5.30 -11.85 4.03
N LEU A 33 -6.60 -12.12 4.11
CA LEU A 33 -7.59 -11.14 4.53
C LEU A 33 -7.38 -10.70 5.98
N GLU A 34 -7.10 -11.64 6.89
CA GLU A 34 -6.81 -11.34 8.28
C GLU A 34 -5.55 -10.46 8.43
N GLN A 35 -4.50 -10.72 7.64
CA GLN A 35 -3.28 -9.91 7.66
C GLN A 35 -3.47 -8.49 7.08
N LEU A 36 -4.44 -8.32 6.20
CA LEU A 36 -4.73 -7.04 5.54
C LEU A 36 -5.77 -6.19 6.25
N THR A 37 -6.52 -6.81 7.15
CA THR A 37 -7.57 -6.14 7.92
C THR A 37 -6.96 -5.58 9.20
N VAL A 38 -7.44 -4.41 9.61
CA VAL A 38 -7.05 -3.77 10.86
C VAL A 38 -8.28 -3.73 11.77
N ASP A 39 -8.09 -3.93 13.07
CA ASP A 39 -9.17 -3.84 14.05
C ASP A 39 -9.80 -2.43 14.04
N GLU A 40 -11.11 -2.38 13.80
CA GLU A 40 -11.91 -1.15 13.72
C GLU A 40 -11.99 -0.40 15.06
N LYS A 41 -11.67 -1.06 16.17
CA LYS A 41 -11.66 -0.44 17.51
C LYS A 41 -10.41 0.40 17.78
N LEU A 42 -9.39 0.31 16.94
CA LEU A 42 -8.18 1.11 17.08
C LEU A 42 -8.48 2.59 16.82
N SER A 43 -7.94 3.45 17.68
CA SER A 43 -7.90 4.89 17.38
C SER A 43 -7.04 5.17 16.14
N ASP A 44 -7.22 6.34 15.52
CA ASP A 44 -6.45 6.72 14.35
C ASP A 44 -4.94 6.74 14.60
N ILE A 45 -4.52 7.11 15.80
CA ILE A 45 -3.11 7.05 16.23
C ILE A 45 -2.62 5.59 16.33
N GLU A 46 -3.40 4.70 16.97
CA GLU A 46 -3.01 3.29 17.10
C GLU A 46 -2.95 2.59 15.76
N ARG A 47 -3.95 2.84 14.91
CA ARG A 47 -4.02 2.34 13.54
C ARG A 47 -2.84 2.84 12.70
N ALA A 48 -2.49 4.12 12.78
CA ALA A 48 -1.33 4.68 12.10
C ALA A 48 -0.02 4.00 12.55
N VAL A 49 0.18 3.81 13.86
CA VAL A 49 1.36 3.13 14.41
C VAL A 49 1.45 1.68 13.94
N TYR A 50 0.32 0.95 13.97
CA TYR A 50 0.25 -0.43 13.53
C TYR A 50 0.60 -0.56 12.04
N LEU A 51 -0.05 0.25 11.19
CA LEU A 51 0.18 0.22 9.75
C LEU A 51 1.61 0.61 9.37
N LEU A 52 2.21 1.61 10.03
CA LEU A 52 3.62 1.96 9.79
C LEU A 52 4.59 0.86 10.24
N SER A 53 4.23 0.05 11.24
CA SER A 53 5.11 -1.00 11.79
C SER A 53 4.99 -2.33 11.06
N SER A 54 3.80 -2.69 10.61
CA SER A 54 3.49 -4.04 10.11
C SER A 54 2.62 -4.06 8.85
N GLY A 55 2.11 -2.90 8.42
CA GLY A 55 1.29 -2.80 7.22
C GLY A 55 2.09 -2.94 5.94
N GLN A 56 1.38 -3.25 4.85
CA GLN A 56 1.97 -3.29 3.51
C GLN A 56 2.35 -1.88 3.04
N GLU A 57 3.22 -1.79 2.03
CA GLU A 57 3.74 -0.52 1.54
C GLU A 57 2.64 0.50 1.20
N VAL A 58 1.60 0.07 0.48
CA VAL A 58 0.46 0.94 0.14
C VAL A 58 -0.26 1.49 1.38
N GLN A 59 -0.36 0.70 2.45
CA GLN A 59 -0.98 1.13 3.71
C GLN A 59 -0.09 2.12 4.46
N ARG A 60 1.23 1.89 4.47
CA ARG A 60 2.20 2.83 5.05
C ARG A 60 2.18 4.18 4.32
N ILE A 61 2.18 4.17 2.99
CA ILE A 61 2.05 5.37 2.17
C ILE A 61 0.74 6.11 2.49
N SER A 62 -0.37 5.39 2.65
CA SER A 62 -1.64 5.98 3.05
C SER A 62 -1.56 6.71 4.39
N VAL A 63 -0.83 6.17 5.38
CA VAL A 63 -0.63 6.85 6.67
C VAL A 63 0.23 8.10 6.51
N ILE A 64 1.31 8.04 5.71
CA ILE A 64 2.18 9.19 5.45
C ILE A 64 1.40 10.33 4.78
N ASN A 65 0.58 10.02 3.79
CA ASN A 65 -0.28 11.01 3.13
C ASN A 65 -1.29 11.64 4.09
N ASN A 66 -1.78 10.88 5.07
CA ASN A 66 -2.74 11.35 6.08
C ASN A 66 -2.09 11.99 7.32
N LEU A 67 -0.76 12.06 7.38
CA LEU A 67 -0.02 12.56 8.53
C LEU A 67 -0.39 14.02 8.91
N PRO A 68 -0.65 14.95 7.97
CA PRO A 68 -1.07 16.31 8.31
C PRO A 68 -2.37 16.36 9.11
N ASP A 69 -3.33 15.48 8.80
CA ASP A 69 -4.60 15.41 9.51
C ASP A 69 -4.42 14.76 10.89
N LEU A 70 -3.62 13.69 10.99
CA LEU A 70 -3.27 13.09 12.28
C LEU A 70 -2.58 14.09 13.23
N LEU A 71 -1.71 14.96 12.70
CA LEU A 71 -1.06 16.03 13.46
C LEU A 71 -2.03 17.12 13.90
N ARG A 72 -3.06 17.41 13.09
CA ARG A 72 -4.11 18.39 13.42
C ARG A 72 -5.02 17.87 14.53
N ASP A 73 -5.39 16.60 14.46
CA ASP A 73 -6.37 16.00 15.36
C ASP A 73 -5.76 15.63 16.72
N SER A 74 -4.52 15.12 16.73
CA SER A 74 -3.81 14.79 17.97
C SER A 74 -2.31 15.00 17.84
N HIS A 75 -1.90 16.27 17.91
CA HIS A 75 -0.50 16.68 17.73
C HIS A 75 0.46 15.95 18.68
N ALA A 76 0.15 15.91 19.98
CA ALA A 76 1.07 15.34 20.99
C ALA A 76 1.31 13.85 20.78
N ASP A 77 0.25 13.07 20.55
CA ASP A 77 0.38 11.63 20.33
C ASP A 77 0.94 11.29 18.96
N CYS A 78 0.56 12.05 17.92
CA CYS A 78 1.11 11.88 16.58
C CYS A 78 2.63 12.10 16.57
N MET A 79 3.10 13.22 17.14
CA MET A 79 4.53 13.52 17.24
C MET A 79 5.31 12.49 18.05
N ARG A 80 4.71 11.94 19.12
CA ARG A 80 5.37 10.98 20.01
C ARG A 80 5.36 9.55 19.48
N ARG A 81 4.31 9.14 18.76
CA ARG A 81 4.06 7.73 18.41
C ARG A 81 4.12 7.45 16.92
N VAL A 82 3.59 8.35 16.08
CA VAL A 82 3.45 8.13 14.64
C VAL A 82 4.68 8.63 13.89
N VAL A 83 5.08 9.90 14.10
CA VAL A 83 6.22 10.51 13.40
C VAL A 83 7.51 9.69 13.53
N PRO A 84 7.89 9.12 14.69
CA PRO A 84 9.11 8.31 14.80
C PRO A 84 9.09 7.00 14.01
N LYS A 85 7.93 6.59 13.49
CA LYS A 85 7.75 5.37 12.70
C LYS A 85 7.79 5.63 11.19
N VAL A 86 7.75 6.90 10.76
CA VAL A 86 7.90 7.27 9.36
C VAL A 86 9.38 7.09 8.99
N ARG A 87 9.65 6.16 8.08
CA ARG A 87 10.99 5.81 7.58
C ARG A 87 11.03 5.88 6.06
#